data_AF-A0A536NWX5-F1
#
_entry.id   AF-A0A536NWX5-F1
#
_cell.length_a   1.000
_cell.length_b   1.000
_cell.length_c   1.000
_cell.angle_alpha   90.00
_cell.angle_beta   90.00
_cell.angle_gamma   90.00
#
_symmetry.space_group_name_H-M   'P 1'
#
loop_
_entity.id
_entity.type
_entity.pdbx_description
1 polymer ?
#
loop_
_entity_poly.entity_id
_entity_poly.type
_entity_poly.pdbx_seq_one_letter_code
_entity_poly.pdbx_strand_id
1 'polypeptide(L)'
;MVAMNRRAALIHGFGWGALAGLVLVALMYLASLLLDLKPLTQELNEPLLSIMPGFVFGFLIDTLQHAGKVVEELGLIVAMIVALGALGAAWAWTALRWHFQYSALVFAAAGWLVVVVLLLPVAGDGPFGLDSGLTTPLVWAALFAVYGVVLQLGGRPDTAAADPDRRRLLSMLPLSLGALSLGALALKLGPNWYQAIFNPPEAGLYGRSPQLTPIENFYVVSKNLGGDPNVDGGSWRLKIGGMAGNPVSLTLQDLRALPVTTEYVTLECISNNVGGNLMSTGIFTGVSLKYLLEQVNPTSSA
;
A
#
# COMPACT_ATOMS: atom_id res chain seq x y z
N MET A 1 -39.63 12.43 19.20
CA MET A 1 -38.39 12.36 18.40
C MET A 1 -37.71 13.72 18.51
N VAL A 2 -36.61 13.81 19.26
CA VAL A 2 -35.79 15.04 19.26
C VAL A 2 -35.15 15.12 17.87
N ALA A 3 -35.46 16.17 17.11
CA ALA A 3 -34.83 16.41 15.82
C ALA A 3 -33.31 16.53 16.06
N MET A 4 -32.55 15.54 15.61
CA MET A 4 -31.09 15.61 15.71
C MET A 4 -30.62 16.90 15.04
N ASN A 5 -29.88 17.72 15.79
CA ASN A 5 -29.23 18.90 15.25
C ASN A 5 -28.30 18.46 14.10
N ARG A 6 -28.28 19.20 12.99
CA ARG A 6 -27.44 18.89 11.79
C ARG A 6 -25.99 18.60 12.16
N ARG A 7 -25.45 19.35 13.12
CA ARG A 7 -24.09 19.14 13.64
C ARG A 7 -23.91 17.76 14.30
N ALA A 8 -24.90 17.32 15.07
CA ALA A 8 -24.87 16.01 15.72
C ALA A 8 -24.96 14.86 14.71
N ALA A 9 -25.78 15.00 13.66
CA ALA A 9 -25.86 14.02 12.58
C ALA A 9 -24.54 13.88 11.81
N LEU A 10 -23.88 15.00 11.50
CA LEU A 10 -22.58 15.01 10.84
C LEU A 10 -21.49 14.32 11.68
N ILE A 11 -21.39 14.66 12.98
CA ILE A 11 -20.40 14.05 13.88
C ILE A 11 -20.66 12.54 14.04
N HIS A 12 -21.92 12.16 14.20
CA HIS A 12 -22.31 10.76 14.32
C HIS A 12 -22.01 9.98 13.04
N GLY A 13 -22.36 10.54 11.87
CA GLY A 13 -22.04 9.95 10.56
C GLY A 13 -20.54 9.83 10.33
N PHE A 14 -19.75 10.82 10.75
CA PHE A 14 -18.30 10.77 10.69
C PHE A 14 -17.73 9.63 11.54
N GLY A 15 -18.19 9.50 12.78
CA GLY A 15 -17.72 8.43 13.69
C GLY A 15 -17.97 7.03 13.14
N TRP A 16 -19.18 6.77 12.64
CA TRP A 16 -19.49 5.47 12.03
C TRP A 16 -18.83 5.26 10.68
N GLY A 17 -18.66 6.32 9.87
CA GLY A 17 -17.90 6.28 8.64
C GLY A 17 -16.42 5.95 8.89
N ALA A 18 -15.81 6.54 9.92
CA ALA A 18 -14.42 6.27 10.28
C ALA A 18 -14.26 4.84 10.81
N LEU A 19 -15.19 4.35 11.64
CA LEU A 19 -15.20 2.97 12.09
C LEU A 19 -15.37 1.97 10.94
N ALA A 20 -16.33 2.21 10.04
CA ALA A 20 -16.51 1.40 8.85
C ALA A 20 -15.27 1.46 7.94
N GLY A 21 -14.62 2.62 7.87
CA GLY A 21 -13.36 2.82 7.15
C GLY A 21 -12.22 2.02 7.74
N LEU A 22 -12.09 1.96 9.06
CA LEU A 22 -11.11 1.10 9.75
C LEU A 22 -11.32 -0.37 9.40
N VAL A 23 -12.58 -0.83 9.38
CA VAL A 23 -12.92 -2.21 8.96
C VAL A 23 -12.52 -2.45 7.50
N LEU A 24 -12.84 -1.51 6.61
CA LEU A 24 -12.46 -1.60 5.19
C LEU A 24 -10.94 -1.68 5.01
N VAL A 25 -10.17 -0.83 5.70
CA VAL A 25 -8.70 -0.83 5.63
C VAL A 25 -8.14 -2.17 6.14
N ALA A 26 -8.64 -2.69 7.26
CA ALA A 26 -8.19 -3.98 7.76
C ALA A 26 -8.49 -5.12 6.79
N LEU A 27 -9.68 -5.14 6.20
CA LEU A 27 -10.05 -6.12 5.18
C LEU A 27 -9.24 -5.98 3.89
N MET A 28 -8.85 -4.77 3.50
CA MET A 28 -7.94 -4.53 2.37
C MET A 28 -6.57 -5.17 2.62
N TYR A 29 -5.98 -4.97 3.80
CA TYR A 29 -4.71 -5.61 4.17
C TYR A 29 -4.82 -7.13 4.40
N LEU A 30 -6.02 -7.65 4.69
CA LEU A 30 -6.27 -9.09 4.73
C LEU A 30 -6.44 -9.66 3.31
N ALA A 31 -7.12 -8.92 2.43
CA ALA A 31 -7.28 -9.29 1.03
C ALA A 31 -5.94 -9.34 0.30
N SER A 32 -4.95 -8.51 0.68
CA SER A 32 -3.60 -8.59 0.11
C SER A 32 -2.89 -9.92 0.42
N LEU A 33 -3.24 -10.59 1.51
CA LEU A 33 -2.68 -11.90 1.87
C LEU A 33 -3.32 -13.07 1.09
N LEU A 34 -4.61 -12.94 0.78
CA LEU A 34 -5.42 -14.06 0.27
C LEU A 34 -5.71 -13.96 -1.23
N LEU A 35 -5.74 -12.75 -1.77
CA LEU A 35 -6.23 -12.44 -3.10
C LEU A 35 -5.22 -11.64 -3.94
N ASP A 36 -3.97 -11.53 -3.46
CA ASP A 36 -2.87 -10.77 -4.09
C ASP A 36 -3.23 -9.31 -4.41
N LEU A 37 -4.19 -8.75 -3.67
CA LEU A 37 -4.62 -7.36 -3.82
C LEU A 37 -3.51 -6.45 -3.29
N LYS A 38 -2.99 -5.55 -4.11
CA LYS A 38 -2.07 -4.52 -3.62
C LYS A 38 -2.84 -3.48 -2.79
N PRO A 39 -2.49 -3.26 -1.52
CA PRO A 39 -3.16 -2.25 -0.69
C PRO A 39 -3.07 -0.86 -1.32
N LEU A 40 -4.16 -0.09 -1.29
CA LEU A 40 -4.21 1.25 -1.88
C LEU A 40 -3.17 2.21 -1.27
N THR A 41 -2.81 1.99 0.00
CA THR A 41 -1.75 2.73 0.71
C THR A 41 -0.37 2.53 0.08
N GLN A 42 -0.14 1.37 -0.56
CA GLN A 42 1.12 1.07 -1.23
C GLN A 42 1.11 1.57 -2.68
N GLU A 43 -0.05 1.45 -3.33
CA GLU A 43 -0.31 1.94 -4.70
C GLU A 43 -0.22 3.47 -4.80
N LEU A 44 -0.76 4.19 -3.82
CA LEU A 44 -0.73 5.67 -3.81
C LEU A 44 0.63 6.26 -3.44
N ASN A 45 1.62 5.44 -3.11
CA ASN A 45 2.94 5.89 -2.71
C ASN A 45 3.69 6.60 -3.85
N GLU A 46 3.80 5.96 -5.01
CA GLU A 46 4.52 6.54 -6.14
C GLU A 46 3.88 7.86 -6.64
N PRO A 47 2.54 7.94 -6.82
CA PRO A 47 1.89 9.21 -7.16
C PRO A 47 2.12 10.29 -6.10
N LEU A 48 2.04 9.95 -4.81
CA LEU A 48 2.26 10.90 -3.72
C LEU A 48 3.68 11.47 -3.75
N LEU A 49 4.68 10.59 -3.92
CA LEU A 49 6.08 10.99 -4.02
C LEU A 49 6.36 11.80 -5.29
N SER A 50 5.71 11.49 -6.41
CA SER A 50 5.91 12.21 -7.68
C SER A 50 5.48 13.69 -7.64
N ILE A 51 4.51 14.03 -6.79
CA ILE A 51 3.98 15.39 -6.64
C ILE A 51 4.74 16.15 -5.53
N MET A 52 5.49 15.45 -4.69
CA MET A 52 6.15 16.04 -3.54
C MET A 52 7.24 17.03 -3.96
N PRO A 53 7.23 18.28 -3.44
CA PRO A 53 8.32 19.21 -3.70
C PRO A 53 9.65 18.66 -3.21
N GLY A 54 10.71 18.77 -4.01
CA GLY A 54 12.01 18.17 -3.71
C GLY A 54 12.61 18.57 -2.35
N PHE A 55 12.35 19.79 -1.88
CA PHE A 55 12.80 20.24 -0.56
C PHE A 55 12.08 19.54 0.60
N VAL A 56 10.79 19.20 0.41
CA VAL A 56 10.01 18.42 1.40
C VAL A 56 10.52 16.99 1.40
N PHE A 57 10.71 16.41 0.21
CA PHE A 57 11.22 15.05 0.07
C PHE A 57 12.60 14.88 0.71
N GLY A 58 13.54 15.82 0.43
CA GLY A 58 14.86 15.83 1.05
C GLY A 58 14.80 15.95 2.57
N PHE A 59 14.02 16.91 3.09
CA PHE A 59 13.83 17.08 4.54
C PHE A 59 13.27 15.81 5.21
N LEU A 60 12.27 15.19 4.59
CA LEU A 60 11.65 13.97 5.13
C LEU A 60 12.60 12.79 5.09
N ILE A 61 13.38 12.61 4.03
CA ILE A 61 14.39 11.55 3.96
C ILE A 61 15.47 11.76 5.01
N ASP A 62 16.02 12.97 5.12
CA ASP A 62 17.10 13.27 6.07
C ASP A 62 16.64 13.13 7.52
N THR A 63 15.38 13.51 7.81
CA THR A 63 14.84 13.51 9.18
C THR A 63 14.26 12.16 9.58
N LEU A 64 13.46 11.53 8.71
CA LEU A 64 12.71 10.32 9.05
C LEU A 64 13.47 9.04 8.69
N GLN A 65 14.38 9.09 7.71
CA GLN A 65 15.11 7.91 7.21
C GLN A 65 14.18 6.69 7.07
N HIS A 66 14.45 5.62 7.80
CA HIS A 66 13.70 4.36 7.80
C HIS A 66 12.26 4.50 8.29
N ALA A 67 12.00 5.44 9.20
CA ALA A 67 10.66 5.74 9.68
C ALA A 67 9.80 6.44 8.61
N GLY A 68 10.41 7.02 7.57
CA GLY A 68 9.70 7.76 6.53
C GLY A 68 8.59 6.94 5.88
N LYS A 69 8.90 5.69 5.52
CA LYS A 69 7.94 4.79 4.89
C LYS A 69 6.82 4.35 5.84
N VAL A 70 7.13 4.16 7.13
CA VAL A 70 6.13 3.85 8.16
C VAL A 70 5.18 5.03 8.39
N VAL A 71 5.72 6.24 8.49
CA VAL A 71 4.94 7.48 8.65
C VAL A 71 4.04 7.70 7.43
N GLU A 72 4.55 7.43 6.23
CA GLU A 72 3.77 7.54 5.00
C GLU A 72 2.62 6.52 4.96
N GLU A 73 2.89 5.24 5.23
CA GLU A 73 1.85 4.20 5.26
C GLU A 73 0.79 4.49 6.33
N LEU A 74 1.22 4.87 7.54
CA LEU A 74 0.31 5.29 8.61
C LEU A 74 -0.50 6.53 8.21
N GLY A 75 0.15 7.51 7.59
CA GLY A 75 -0.49 8.74 7.10
C GLY A 75 -1.58 8.46 6.07
N LEU A 76 -1.32 7.55 5.12
CA LEU A 76 -2.31 7.12 4.12
C LEU A 76 -3.46 6.33 4.75
N ILE A 77 -3.19 5.45 5.73
CA ILE A 77 -4.23 4.76 6.49
C ILE A 77 -5.15 5.76 7.20
N VAL A 78 -4.57 6.73 7.90
CA VAL A 78 -5.33 7.78 8.60
C VAL A 78 -6.13 8.63 7.61
N ALA A 79 -5.52 9.03 6.49
CA ALA A 79 -6.19 9.80 5.45
C ALA A 79 -7.38 9.04 4.85
N MET A 80 -7.24 7.73 4.60
CA MET A 80 -8.34 6.87 4.14
C MET A 80 -9.47 6.81 5.17
N ILE A 81 -9.16 6.58 6.44
CA ILE A 81 -10.16 6.52 7.52
C ILE A 81 -10.90 7.86 7.64
N VAL A 82 -10.19 8.99 7.55
CA VAL A 82 -10.79 10.33 7.59
C VAL A 82 -11.68 10.58 6.36
N ALA A 83 -11.23 10.21 5.17
CA ALA A 83 -12.01 10.34 3.94
C ALA A 83 -13.30 9.50 3.98
N LEU A 84 -13.21 8.27 4.48
CA LEU A 84 -14.37 7.38 4.68
C LEU A 84 -15.28 7.86 5.83
N GLY A 85 -14.72 8.53 6.85
CA GLY A 85 -15.48 9.29 7.84
C GLY A 85 -16.26 10.44 7.20
N ALA A 86 -15.62 11.24 6.35
CA ALA A 86 -16.28 12.32 5.63
C ALA A 86 -17.41 11.81 4.71
N LEU A 87 -17.20 10.67 4.05
CA LEU A 87 -18.23 9.97 3.26
C LEU A 87 -19.43 9.55 4.14
N GLY A 88 -19.16 9.02 5.34
CA GLY A 88 -20.19 8.69 6.33
C GLY A 88 -20.95 9.92 6.86
N ALA A 89 -20.25 11.05 7.03
CA ALA A 89 -20.89 12.32 7.40
C ALA A 89 -21.80 12.84 6.28
N ALA A 90 -21.36 12.76 5.02
CA ALA A 90 -22.16 13.13 3.86
C ALA A 90 -23.42 12.24 3.73
N TRP A 91 -23.26 10.94 3.97
CA TRP A 91 -24.40 10.02 4.06
C TRP A 91 -25.38 10.43 5.17
N ALA A 92 -24.91 10.65 6.40
CA ALA A 92 -25.78 11.01 7.51
C ALA A 92 -26.51 12.35 7.27
N TRP A 93 -25.85 13.32 6.63
CA TRP A 93 -26.47 14.59 6.26
C TRP A 93 -27.56 14.44 5.20
N THR A 94 -27.33 13.61 4.17
CA THR A 94 -28.36 13.36 3.14
C THR A 94 -29.52 12.53 3.69
N ALA A 95 -29.25 11.60 4.61
CA ALA A 95 -30.27 10.80 5.29
C ALA A 95 -31.24 11.66 6.12
N LEU A 96 -30.83 12.85 6.60
CA LEU A 96 -31.75 13.80 7.26
C LEU A 96 -32.86 14.30 6.31
N ARG A 97 -32.57 14.40 5.01
CA ARG A 97 -33.50 14.91 4.01
C ARG A 97 -34.23 13.78 3.32
N TRP A 98 -33.53 12.73 2.91
CA TRP A 98 -34.06 11.64 2.09
C TRP A 98 -33.90 10.30 2.82
N HIS A 99 -35.01 9.76 3.32
CA HIS A 99 -35.02 8.50 4.05
C HIS A 99 -35.22 7.32 3.09
N PHE A 100 -34.11 6.67 2.71
CA PHE A 100 -34.14 5.40 1.97
C PHE A 100 -33.28 4.35 2.65
N GLN A 101 -33.80 3.12 2.72
CA GLN A 101 -33.23 2.01 3.49
C GLN A 101 -31.83 1.56 3.06
N TYR A 102 -31.45 1.80 1.80
CA TYR A 102 -30.13 1.42 1.26
C TYR A 102 -29.24 2.64 0.92
N SER A 103 -29.53 3.80 1.51
CA SER A 103 -28.75 5.03 1.26
C SER A 103 -27.25 4.85 1.56
N ALA A 104 -26.87 4.11 2.61
CA ALA A 104 -25.46 3.88 2.93
C ALA A 104 -24.74 3.06 1.83
N LEU A 105 -25.42 2.10 1.20
CA LEU A 105 -24.86 1.31 0.10
C LEU A 105 -24.66 2.16 -1.16
N VAL A 106 -25.52 3.16 -1.41
CA VAL A 106 -25.34 4.09 -2.52
C VAL A 106 -24.08 4.95 -2.31
N PHE A 107 -23.86 5.45 -1.09
CA PHE A 107 -22.64 6.18 -0.75
C PHE A 107 -21.40 5.29 -0.80
N ALA A 108 -21.52 4.04 -0.35
CA ALA A 108 -20.44 3.06 -0.50
C ALA A 108 -20.10 2.78 -1.97
N ALA A 109 -21.11 2.63 -2.84
CA ALA A 109 -20.92 2.47 -4.27
C ALA A 109 -20.25 3.70 -4.90
N ALA A 110 -20.59 4.91 -4.43
CA ALA A 110 -19.91 6.13 -4.87
C ALA A 110 -18.43 6.14 -4.45
N GLY A 111 -18.12 5.74 -3.21
CA GLY A 111 -16.74 5.57 -2.74
C GLY A 111 -15.96 4.53 -3.55
N TRP A 112 -16.60 3.40 -3.87
CA TRP A 112 -16.05 2.38 -4.75
C TRP A 112 -15.72 2.92 -6.14
N LEU A 113 -16.64 3.69 -6.75
CA LEU A 113 -16.40 4.33 -8.04
C LEU A 113 -15.23 5.31 -7.97
N VAL A 114 -15.07 6.08 -6.89
CA VAL A 114 -13.89 6.94 -6.72
C VAL A 114 -12.61 6.11 -6.68
N VAL A 115 -12.58 4.99 -5.96
CA VAL A 115 -11.38 4.14 -5.93
C VAL A 115 -11.08 3.58 -7.32
N VAL A 116 -12.06 2.96 -7.97
CA VAL A 116 -11.84 2.24 -9.23
C VAL A 116 -11.64 3.18 -10.42
N VAL A 117 -12.39 4.27 -10.51
CA VAL A 117 -12.34 5.19 -11.66
C VAL A 117 -11.26 6.26 -11.52
N LEU A 118 -10.90 6.65 -10.30
CA LEU A 118 -9.92 7.72 -10.06
C LEU A 118 -8.65 7.21 -9.41
N LEU A 119 -8.72 6.58 -8.23
CA LEU A 119 -7.51 6.30 -7.45
C LEU A 119 -6.64 5.18 -8.03
N LEU A 120 -7.23 4.08 -8.52
CA LEU A 120 -6.46 2.98 -9.13
C LEU A 120 -5.77 3.42 -10.45
N PRO A 121 -6.44 4.15 -11.37
CA PRO A 121 -5.74 4.68 -12.54
C PRO A 121 -4.64 5.69 -12.19
N VAL A 122 -4.88 6.56 -11.20
CA VAL A 122 -3.85 7.51 -10.72
C VAL A 122 -2.66 6.77 -10.10
N ALA A 123 -2.89 5.63 -9.45
CA ALA A 123 -1.84 4.77 -8.93
C ALA A 123 -1.07 3.99 -10.00
N GLY A 124 -1.52 4.01 -11.26
CA GLY A 124 -0.87 3.30 -12.36
C GLY A 124 -1.35 1.87 -12.56
N ASP A 125 -2.45 1.46 -11.93
CA ASP A 125 -3.03 0.11 -12.05
C ASP A 125 -3.97 -0.06 -13.28
N GLY A 126 -3.82 0.83 -14.26
CA GLY A 126 -4.62 0.86 -15.47
C GLY A 126 -6.07 1.33 -15.26
N PRO A 127 -6.86 1.41 -16.35
CA PRO A 127 -8.26 1.82 -16.26
C PRO A 127 -9.06 0.80 -15.42
N PHE A 128 -9.73 1.28 -14.38
CA PHE A 128 -10.51 0.46 -13.44
C PHE A 128 -9.72 -0.58 -12.62
N GLY A 129 -8.38 -0.46 -12.53
CA GLY A 129 -7.54 -1.42 -11.80
C GLY A 129 -7.37 -2.76 -12.54
N LEU A 130 -7.55 -2.77 -13.86
CA LEU A 130 -7.57 -3.99 -14.66
C LEU A 130 -6.17 -4.57 -14.93
N ASP A 131 -5.11 -3.80 -14.73
CA ASP A 131 -3.74 -4.27 -14.96
C ASP A 131 -3.32 -5.29 -13.88
N SER A 132 -3.80 -5.13 -12.64
CA SER A 132 -3.71 -6.15 -11.59
C SER A 132 -4.73 -7.29 -11.72
N GLY A 133 -5.67 -7.18 -12.67
CA GLY A 133 -6.61 -8.25 -13.04
C GLY A 133 -8.09 -7.90 -12.86
N LEU A 134 -8.96 -8.73 -13.45
CA LEU A 134 -10.43 -8.54 -13.43
C LEU A 134 -11.04 -8.66 -12.02
N THR A 135 -10.32 -9.25 -11.07
CA THR A 135 -10.77 -9.44 -9.69
C THR A 135 -10.63 -8.19 -8.84
N THR A 136 -9.69 -7.29 -9.14
CA THR A 136 -9.43 -6.05 -8.39
C THR A 136 -10.69 -5.20 -8.17
N PRO A 137 -11.44 -4.78 -9.21
CA PRO A 137 -12.64 -3.96 -9.02
C PRO A 137 -13.75 -4.70 -8.24
N LEU A 138 -13.82 -6.02 -8.33
CA LEU A 138 -14.80 -6.85 -7.62
C LEU A 138 -14.46 -6.97 -6.12
N VAL A 139 -13.18 -7.13 -5.79
CA VAL A 139 -12.71 -7.13 -4.39
C VAL A 139 -13.00 -5.77 -3.76
N TRP A 140 -12.69 -4.68 -4.46
CA TRP A 140 -13.05 -3.34 -3.99
C TRP A 140 -14.56 -3.14 -3.83
N ALA A 141 -15.38 -3.68 -4.74
CA ALA A 141 -16.84 -3.63 -4.60
C ALA A 141 -17.30 -4.35 -3.33
N ALA A 142 -16.73 -5.52 -3.02
CA ALA A 142 -17.03 -6.26 -1.79
C ALA A 142 -16.58 -5.50 -0.54
N LEU A 143 -15.38 -4.90 -0.55
CA LEU A 143 -14.88 -4.07 0.56
C LEU A 143 -15.81 -2.89 0.86
N PHE A 144 -16.25 -2.18 -0.19
CA PHE A 144 -17.21 -1.07 -0.02
C PHE A 144 -18.61 -1.55 0.37
N ALA A 145 -19.06 -2.72 -0.10
CA ALA A 145 -20.31 -3.31 0.38
C ALA A 145 -20.26 -3.56 1.90
N VAL A 146 -19.16 -4.11 2.42
CA VAL A 146 -18.96 -4.27 3.87
C VAL A 146 -18.95 -2.92 4.58
N TYR A 147 -18.22 -1.92 4.06
CA TYR A 147 -18.25 -0.55 4.59
C TYR A 147 -19.68 0.00 4.69
N GLY A 148 -20.48 -0.13 3.62
CA GLY A 148 -21.86 0.36 3.59
C GLY A 148 -22.75 -0.38 4.59
N VAL A 149 -22.57 -1.69 4.78
CA VAL A 149 -23.29 -2.47 5.80
C VAL A 149 -22.92 -2.01 7.21
N VAL A 150 -21.64 -1.86 7.52
CA VAL A 150 -21.16 -1.39 8.85
C VAL A 150 -21.67 0.02 9.13
N LEU A 151 -21.59 0.92 8.15
CA LEU A 151 -22.10 2.29 8.25
C LEU A 151 -23.63 2.30 8.50
N GLN A 152 -24.38 1.48 7.77
CA GLN A 152 -25.83 1.38 7.90
C GLN A 152 -26.26 0.82 9.26
N LEU A 153 -25.51 -0.13 9.82
CA LEU A 153 -25.77 -0.71 11.13
C LEU A 153 -25.53 0.30 12.25
N GLY A 154 -24.42 1.05 12.16
CA GLY A 154 -24.07 2.06 13.15
C GLY A 154 -24.94 3.32 13.10
N GLY A 155 -25.32 3.75 11.91
CA GLY A 155 -26.08 4.99 11.72
C GLY A 155 -27.60 4.87 11.87
N ARG A 156 -28.15 3.69 12.19
CA ARG A 156 -29.59 3.55 12.47
C ARG A 156 -29.94 4.30 13.75
N PRO A 157 -30.87 5.28 13.72
CA PRO A 157 -31.37 5.87 14.95
C PRO A 157 -32.04 4.78 15.78
N ASP A 158 -31.84 4.84 17.09
CA ASP A 158 -32.44 3.93 18.05
C ASP A 158 -33.96 3.91 17.89
N THR A 159 -34.47 2.94 17.15
CA THR A 159 -35.92 2.72 17.05
C THR A 159 -36.38 2.18 18.39
N ALA A 160 -37.13 2.99 19.13
CA ALA A 160 -37.66 2.71 20.48
C ALA A 160 -38.59 1.48 20.57
N ALA A 161 -38.76 0.71 19.48
CA ALA A 161 -39.63 -0.45 19.38
C ALA A 161 -38.88 -1.80 19.21
N ALA A 162 -37.55 -1.81 19.25
CA ALA A 162 -36.75 -3.03 19.19
C ALA A 162 -36.44 -3.57 20.61
N ASP A 163 -36.52 -4.89 20.77
CA ASP A 163 -36.11 -5.64 21.96
C ASP A 163 -34.70 -5.18 22.45
N PRO A 164 -34.52 -4.82 23.74
CA PRO A 164 -33.24 -4.36 24.29
C PRO A 164 -32.05 -5.26 23.95
N ASP A 165 -32.27 -6.59 23.93
CA ASP A 165 -31.22 -7.55 23.63
C ASP A 165 -30.79 -7.51 22.16
N ARG A 166 -31.76 -7.39 21.24
CA ARG A 166 -31.49 -7.25 19.79
C ARG A 166 -30.77 -5.92 19.49
N ARG A 167 -31.14 -4.84 20.19
CA ARG A 167 -30.51 -3.53 20.06
C ARG A 167 -29.05 -3.58 20.52
N ARG A 168 -28.78 -4.21 21.66
CA ARG A 168 -27.42 -4.39 22.19
C ARG A 168 -26.54 -5.21 21.26
N LEU A 169 -27.07 -6.30 20.71
CA LEU A 169 -26.34 -7.14 19.75
C LEU A 169 -25.99 -6.38 18.46
N LEU A 170 -26.95 -5.63 17.88
CA LEU A 170 -26.72 -4.88 16.64
C LEU A 170 -25.77 -3.69 16.83
N SER A 171 -25.76 -3.04 17.99
CA SER A 171 -24.82 -1.96 18.30
C SER A 171 -23.41 -2.47 18.63
N MET A 172 -23.29 -3.67 19.22
CA MET A 172 -21.98 -4.24 19.58
C MET A 172 -21.24 -4.78 18.35
N LEU A 173 -21.94 -5.29 17.34
CA LEU A 173 -21.32 -5.88 16.15
C LEU A 173 -20.31 -4.95 15.43
N PRO A 174 -20.65 -3.71 15.02
CA PRO A 174 -19.70 -2.84 14.35
C PRO A 174 -18.54 -2.43 15.26
N LEU A 175 -18.77 -2.23 16.56
CA LEU A 175 -17.71 -1.94 17.54
C LEU A 175 -16.73 -3.12 17.67
N SER A 176 -17.24 -4.35 17.76
CA SER A 176 -16.41 -5.56 17.78
C SER A 176 -15.62 -5.72 16.49
N LEU A 177 -16.24 -5.46 15.33
CA LEU A 177 -15.54 -5.46 14.03
C LEU A 177 -14.43 -4.40 14.00
N GLY A 178 -14.68 -3.20 14.52
CA GLY A 178 -13.66 -2.14 14.62
C GLY A 178 -12.49 -2.54 15.51
N ALA A 179 -12.76 -3.13 16.69
CA ALA A 179 -11.73 -3.60 17.61
C ALA A 179 -10.90 -4.75 17.00
N LEU A 180 -11.56 -5.73 16.37
CA LEU A 180 -10.88 -6.82 15.65
C LEU A 180 -10.04 -6.30 14.49
N SER A 181 -10.56 -5.32 13.73
CA SER A 181 -9.87 -4.69 12.61
C SER A 181 -8.60 -3.95 13.05
N LEU A 182 -8.68 -3.22 14.16
CA LEU A 182 -7.52 -2.56 14.75
C LEU A 182 -6.46 -3.58 15.20
N GLY A 183 -6.88 -4.65 15.87
CA GLY A 183 -5.99 -5.73 16.28
C GLY A 183 -5.33 -6.43 15.09
N ALA A 184 -6.10 -6.72 14.04
CA ALA A 184 -5.58 -7.34 12.81
C ALA A 184 -4.54 -6.45 12.11
N LEU A 185 -4.80 -5.14 12.00
CA LEU A 185 -3.84 -4.19 11.45
C LEU A 185 -2.57 -4.09 12.30
N ALA A 186 -2.72 -4.03 13.64
CA ALA A 186 -1.57 -3.98 14.55
C ALA A 186 -0.69 -5.23 14.44
N LEU A 187 -1.29 -6.43 14.34
CA LEU A 187 -0.57 -7.68 14.14
C LEU A 187 0.09 -7.78 12.76
N LYS A 188 -0.56 -7.23 11.73
CA LYS A 188 -0.06 -7.28 10.35
C LYS A 188 1.07 -6.28 10.08
N LEU A 189 0.93 -5.05 10.57
CA LEU A 189 1.84 -3.94 10.26
C LEU A 189 2.89 -3.72 11.35
N GLY A 190 2.52 -3.94 12.61
CA GLY A 190 3.36 -3.65 13.77
C GLY A 190 4.75 -4.30 13.73
N PRO A 191 4.89 -5.60 13.42
CA PRO A 191 6.20 -6.24 13.34
C PRO A 191 7.10 -5.59 12.28
N ASN A 192 6.57 -5.32 11.09
CA ASN A 192 7.36 -4.75 10.00
C ASN A 192 7.73 -3.29 10.28
N TRP A 193 6.81 -2.52 10.86
CA TRP A 193 7.08 -1.14 11.29
C TRP A 193 8.13 -1.09 12.40
N TYR A 194 8.06 -2.01 13.36
CA TYR A 194 9.06 -2.11 14.43
C TYR A 194 10.44 -2.45 13.88
N GLN A 195 10.55 -3.43 12.98
CA GLN A 195 11.82 -3.79 12.36
C GLN A 195 12.39 -2.64 11.53
N ALA A 196 11.56 -1.99 10.72
CA ALA A 196 11.99 -0.86 9.89
C ALA A 196 12.55 0.30 10.74
N ILE A 197 11.91 0.62 11.87
CA ILE A 197 12.31 1.78 12.70
C ILE A 197 13.50 1.44 13.61
N PHE A 198 13.50 0.27 14.25
CA PHE A 198 14.42 -0.02 15.35
C PHE A 198 15.56 -0.98 15.00
N ASN A 199 15.38 -1.83 13.99
CA ASN A 199 16.40 -2.79 13.56
C ASN A 199 16.56 -2.80 12.03
N PRO A 200 16.94 -1.65 11.43
CA PRO A 200 17.24 -1.66 10.01
C PRO A 200 18.44 -2.60 9.72
N PRO A 201 18.52 -3.19 8.52
CA PRO A 201 19.53 -4.21 8.17
C PRO A 201 20.97 -3.82 8.51
N GLU A 202 21.29 -2.53 8.45
CA GLU A 202 22.61 -1.95 8.71
C GLU A 202 22.89 -1.63 10.20
N ALA A 203 21.92 -1.78 11.12
CA ALA A 203 22.06 -1.38 12.53
C ALA A 203 23.21 -2.07 13.29
N GLY A 204 23.80 -3.13 12.72
CA GLY A 204 24.96 -3.86 13.25
C GLY A 204 26.29 -3.57 12.56
N LEU A 205 26.30 -2.75 11.49
CA LEU A 205 27.49 -2.50 10.69
C LEU A 205 28.27 -1.31 11.25
N TYR A 206 29.44 -1.58 11.86
CA TYR A 206 30.32 -0.57 12.44
C TYR A 206 31.78 -0.79 12.04
N GLY A 207 32.56 0.29 12.05
CA GLY A 207 34.00 0.26 11.79
C GLY A 207 34.35 0.47 10.32
N ARG A 208 35.61 0.18 9.96
CA ARG A 208 36.05 0.31 8.57
C ARG A 208 35.49 -0.83 7.74
N SER A 209 34.84 -0.49 6.63
CA SER A 209 34.43 -1.49 5.65
C SER A 209 35.64 -2.30 5.17
N PRO A 210 35.55 -3.64 5.17
CA PRO A 210 36.61 -4.48 4.63
C PRO A 210 36.75 -4.26 3.12
N GLN A 211 37.90 -4.67 2.55
CA GLN A 211 38.11 -4.58 1.10
C GLN A 211 37.06 -5.36 0.29
N LEU A 212 36.63 -6.51 0.83
CA LEU A 212 35.48 -7.27 0.37
C LEU A 212 34.55 -7.48 1.56
N THR A 213 33.31 -7.05 1.43
CA THR A 213 32.30 -7.21 2.49
C THR A 213 31.79 -8.65 2.48
N PRO A 214 31.84 -9.38 3.62
CA PRO A 214 31.16 -10.65 3.76
C PRO A 214 29.67 -10.53 3.38
N ILE A 215 29.09 -11.55 2.76
CA ILE A 215 27.71 -11.49 2.23
C ILE A 215 26.71 -11.16 3.35
N GLU A 216 26.90 -11.76 4.52
CA GLU A 216 26.09 -11.54 5.73
C GLU A 216 26.17 -10.10 6.27
N ASN A 217 27.19 -9.34 5.87
CA ASN A 217 27.43 -7.97 6.27
C ASN A 217 27.26 -6.97 5.10
N PHE A 218 26.84 -7.43 3.93
CA PHE A 218 26.62 -6.55 2.78
C PHE A 218 25.41 -5.65 3.09
N TYR A 219 25.60 -4.32 3.05
CA TYR A 219 24.50 -3.41 3.43
C TYR A 219 23.27 -3.62 2.52
N VAL A 220 22.08 -3.54 3.12
CA VAL A 220 20.82 -3.74 2.41
C VAL A 220 19.95 -2.50 2.57
N VAL A 221 19.53 -1.94 1.44
CA VAL A 221 18.48 -0.91 1.40
C VAL A 221 17.30 -1.52 0.63
N SER A 222 16.17 -1.70 1.32
CA SER A 222 14.93 -2.18 0.69
C SER A 222 13.82 -1.15 0.83
N LYS A 223 13.04 -1.02 -0.25
CA LYS A 223 11.81 -0.23 -0.28
C LYS A 223 10.55 -1.05 0.02
N ASN A 224 10.69 -2.36 0.25
CA ASN A 224 9.59 -3.29 0.40
C ASN A 224 9.22 -3.51 1.88
N LEU A 225 8.21 -2.80 2.40
CA LEU A 225 7.74 -2.99 3.78
C LEU A 225 7.07 -4.36 4.03
N GLY A 226 6.66 -5.05 2.97
CA GLY A 226 6.01 -6.37 3.04
C GLY A 226 6.97 -7.56 3.02
N GLY A 227 8.28 -7.30 2.92
CA GLY A 227 9.30 -8.29 2.62
C GLY A 227 9.72 -8.25 1.15
N ASP A 228 10.94 -8.71 0.87
CA ASP A 228 11.46 -8.80 -0.50
C ASP A 228 10.83 -9.98 -1.26
N PRO A 229 10.68 -9.88 -2.59
CA PRO A 229 9.99 -10.90 -3.38
C PRO A 229 10.69 -12.25 -3.32
N ASN A 230 9.92 -13.32 -3.12
CA ASN A 230 10.39 -14.69 -3.33
C ASN A 230 10.14 -15.07 -4.80
N VAL A 231 11.21 -15.15 -5.58
CA VAL A 231 11.14 -15.35 -7.04
C VAL A 231 11.39 -16.81 -7.40
N ASP A 232 10.43 -17.45 -8.07
CA ASP A 232 10.64 -18.76 -8.68
C ASP A 232 11.48 -18.63 -9.97
N GLY A 233 12.69 -19.18 -9.93
CA GLY A 233 13.62 -19.14 -11.06
C GLY A 233 13.17 -19.90 -12.31
N GLY A 234 12.23 -20.86 -12.20
CA GLY A 234 11.71 -21.61 -13.35
C GLY A 234 10.71 -20.80 -14.18
N SER A 235 9.86 -20.01 -13.52
CA SER A 235 8.89 -19.13 -14.16
C SER A 235 9.44 -17.73 -14.47
N TRP A 236 10.53 -17.32 -13.83
CA TRP A 236 11.13 -16.00 -14.05
C TRP A 236 11.57 -15.77 -15.50
N ARG A 237 11.40 -14.53 -15.98
CA ARG A 237 11.81 -14.07 -17.32
C ARG A 237 12.39 -12.66 -17.26
N LEU A 238 13.52 -12.44 -17.92
CA LEU A 238 14.05 -11.10 -18.22
C LEU A 238 13.48 -10.62 -19.56
N LYS A 239 12.64 -9.60 -19.53
CA LYS A 239 12.12 -8.96 -20.74
C LYS A 239 12.96 -7.73 -21.07
N ILE A 240 13.53 -7.70 -22.27
CA ILE A 240 14.28 -6.56 -22.81
C ILE A 240 13.51 -6.05 -24.02
N GLY A 241 13.00 -4.83 -23.95
CA GLY A 241 12.14 -4.25 -24.97
C GLY A 241 12.18 -2.72 -24.97
N GLY A 242 11.06 -2.08 -25.31
CA GLY A 242 10.99 -0.62 -25.49
C GLY A 242 11.42 -0.22 -26.90
N MET A 243 12.35 0.74 -26.99
CA MET A 243 12.99 1.17 -28.25
C MET A 243 14.01 0.14 -28.73
N ALA A 244 13.55 -1.08 -29.03
CA ALA A 244 14.37 -2.21 -29.44
C ALA A 244 13.84 -2.76 -30.76
N GLY A 245 14.73 -2.95 -31.74
CA GLY A 245 14.38 -3.58 -33.01
C GLY A 245 14.00 -5.07 -32.85
N ASN A 246 14.61 -5.75 -31.88
CA ASN A 246 14.37 -7.16 -31.57
C ASN A 246 14.13 -7.34 -30.07
N PRO A 247 12.91 -7.12 -29.55
CA PRO A 247 12.62 -7.38 -28.14
C PRO A 247 12.77 -8.88 -27.81
N VAL A 248 13.34 -9.19 -26.65
CA VAL A 248 13.58 -10.57 -26.21
C VAL A 248 13.02 -10.83 -24.82
N SER A 249 12.72 -12.10 -24.54
CA SER A 249 12.30 -12.57 -23.22
C SER A 249 13.13 -13.80 -22.86
N LEU A 250 14.14 -13.63 -21.99
CA LEU A 250 15.10 -14.67 -21.63
C LEU A 250 14.67 -15.39 -20.34
N THR A 251 14.80 -16.71 -20.30
CA THR A 251 14.73 -17.48 -19.06
C THR A 251 15.99 -17.28 -18.22
N LEU A 252 15.95 -17.66 -16.94
CA LEU A 252 17.16 -17.68 -16.10
C LEU A 252 18.22 -18.65 -16.65
N GLN A 253 17.80 -19.74 -17.30
CA GLN A 253 18.71 -20.69 -17.93
C GLN A 253 19.40 -20.08 -19.16
N ASP A 254 18.65 -19.36 -20.00
CA ASP A 254 19.21 -18.65 -21.16
C ASP A 254 20.26 -17.65 -20.71
N LEU A 255 19.95 -16.84 -19.69
CA LEU A 255 20.86 -15.83 -19.16
C LEU A 255 22.17 -16.45 -18.63
N ARG A 256 22.09 -17.61 -17.96
CA ARG A 256 23.27 -18.34 -17.43
C ARG A 256 24.11 -18.99 -18.53
N ALA A 257 23.56 -19.19 -19.72
CA ALA A 257 24.28 -19.75 -20.86
C ALA A 257 25.04 -18.69 -21.69
N LEU A 258 24.82 -17.39 -21.41
CA LEU A 258 25.51 -16.29 -22.09
C LEU A 258 26.92 -16.06 -21.53
N PRO A 259 27.80 -15.37 -22.28
CA PRO A 259 29.12 -14.98 -21.79
C PRO A 259 29.05 -14.15 -20.50
N VAL A 260 29.83 -14.54 -19.50
CA VAL A 260 29.89 -13.87 -18.18
C VAL A 260 31.16 -13.05 -18.01
N THR A 261 31.05 -11.97 -17.24
CA THR A 261 32.18 -11.15 -16.76
C THR A 261 32.14 -11.08 -15.23
N THR A 262 33.31 -10.89 -14.61
CA THR A 262 33.45 -10.75 -13.17
C THR A 262 34.11 -9.42 -12.83
N GLU A 263 33.50 -8.68 -11.90
CA GLU A 263 33.97 -7.35 -11.49
C GLU A 263 33.93 -7.17 -9.97
N TYR A 264 34.87 -6.38 -9.46
CA TYR A 264 34.85 -5.90 -8.07
C TYR A 264 34.12 -4.56 -8.04
N VAL A 265 32.98 -4.52 -7.36
CA VAL A 265 32.12 -3.33 -7.36
C VAL A 265 31.81 -2.93 -5.92
N THR A 266 32.07 -1.65 -5.62
CA THR A 266 31.55 -1.00 -4.41
C THR A 266 30.19 -0.39 -4.72
N LEU A 267 29.17 -0.81 -3.98
CA LEU A 267 27.87 -0.16 -3.98
C LEU A 267 27.83 0.80 -2.79
N GLU A 268 27.30 1.99 -2.99
CA GLU A 268 27.11 3.01 -1.95
C GLU A 268 25.74 3.66 -2.11
N CYS A 269 25.03 3.80 -0.99
CA CYS A 269 23.75 4.50 -0.97
C CYS A 269 23.96 6.01 -1.05
N ILE A 270 23.11 6.72 -1.80
CA ILE A 270 23.10 8.19 -1.83
C ILE A 270 22.89 8.82 -0.44
N SER A 271 22.23 8.10 0.48
CA SER A 271 22.01 8.51 1.87
C SER A 271 23.19 8.19 2.80
N ASN A 272 24.30 7.66 2.28
CA ASN A 272 25.48 7.36 3.09
C ASN A 272 26.15 8.67 3.52
N ASN A 273 26.14 8.94 4.83
CA ASN A 273 26.88 10.07 5.38
C ASN A 273 28.40 9.82 5.36
N VAL A 274 29.19 10.88 5.49
CA VAL A 274 30.64 10.75 5.65
C VAL A 274 30.96 9.90 6.87
N GLY A 275 31.63 8.77 6.65
CA GLY A 275 31.93 7.78 7.70
C GLY A 275 30.76 6.83 8.05
N GLY A 276 29.70 6.83 7.25
CA GLY A 276 28.55 5.94 7.38
C GLY A 276 28.83 4.49 6.96
N ASN A 277 27.80 3.65 7.09
CA ASN A 277 27.85 2.21 6.91
C ASN A 277 27.03 1.70 5.71
N LEU A 278 26.48 2.60 4.88
CA LEU A 278 25.66 2.25 3.71
C LEU A 278 26.52 2.06 2.45
N MET A 279 27.63 1.33 2.60
CA MET A 279 28.53 0.99 1.50
C MET A 279 29.11 -0.41 1.69
N SER A 280 29.27 -1.16 0.60
CA SER A 280 29.88 -2.49 0.62
C SER A 280 30.51 -2.82 -0.73
N THR A 281 31.59 -3.62 -0.68
CA THR A 281 32.31 -4.06 -1.87
C THR A 281 32.13 -5.55 -2.06
N GLY A 282 31.68 -5.97 -3.25
CA GLY A 282 31.44 -7.37 -3.58
C GLY A 282 32.10 -7.79 -4.89
N ILE A 283 32.09 -9.10 -5.16
CA ILE A 283 32.50 -9.68 -6.44
C ILE A 283 31.23 -10.06 -7.19
N PHE A 284 30.94 -9.35 -8.28
CA PHE A 284 29.75 -9.58 -9.09
C PHE A 284 30.13 -10.37 -10.34
N THR A 285 29.42 -11.47 -10.60
CA THR A 285 29.57 -12.26 -11.82
C THR A 285 28.23 -12.35 -12.53
N GLY A 286 28.20 -11.97 -13.80
CA GLY A 286 26.97 -11.94 -14.58
C GLY A 286 27.20 -11.60 -16.05
N VAL A 287 26.11 -11.36 -16.77
CA VAL A 287 26.15 -10.99 -18.20
C VAL A 287 26.25 -9.48 -18.31
N SER A 288 27.13 -9.00 -19.19
CA SER A 288 27.25 -7.56 -19.46
C SER A 288 25.94 -6.99 -20.04
N LEU A 289 25.46 -5.88 -19.47
CA LEU A 289 24.29 -5.17 -20.03
C LEU A 289 24.53 -4.71 -21.47
N LYS A 290 25.76 -4.27 -21.79
CA LYS A 290 26.15 -3.89 -23.15
C LYS A 290 25.93 -5.04 -24.13
N TYR A 291 26.39 -6.24 -23.77
CA TYR A 291 26.20 -7.45 -24.58
C TYR A 291 24.71 -7.73 -24.84
N LEU A 292 23.87 -7.64 -23.81
CA LEU A 292 22.42 -7.83 -23.94
C LEU A 292 21.78 -6.77 -24.85
N LEU A 293 22.18 -5.51 -24.72
CA LEU A 293 21.66 -4.42 -25.55
C LEU A 293 22.03 -4.60 -27.02
N GLU A 294 23.24 -5.05 -27.34
CA GLU A 294 23.67 -5.34 -28.72
C GLU A 294 22.80 -6.42 -29.38
N GLN A 295 22.25 -7.38 -28.62
CA GLN A 295 21.34 -8.41 -29.16
C GLN A 295 19.96 -7.85 -29.56
N VAL A 296 19.48 -6.81 -28.89
CA VAL A 296 18.12 -6.29 -29.10
C VAL A 296 18.05 -5.12 -30.09
N ASN A 297 19.21 -4.68 -30.61
CA ASN A 297 19.36 -3.59 -31.58
C ASN A 297 18.58 -2.33 -31.18
N PRO A 298 19.06 -1.55 -30.19
CA PRO A 298 18.35 -0.38 -29.67
C PRO A 298 18.18 0.66 -30.78
N THR A 299 16.95 1.16 -30.96
CA THR A 299 16.65 2.18 -31.96
C THR A 299 16.99 3.56 -31.43
N SER A 300 17.64 4.42 -32.23
CA SER A 300 18.18 5.71 -31.79
C SER A 300 17.18 6.87 -31.75
N SER A 301 15.87 6.64 -31.60
CA SER A 301 14.90 7.74 -31.65
C SER A 301 14.87 8.54 -30.33
N ALA A 302 15.76 9.52 -30.24
CA ALA A 302 15.73 10.60 -29.24
C ALA A 302 14.54 11.54 -29.45
#